data_AF-A0A958ZPA0-F1
#
_entry.id   AF-A0A958ZPA0-F1
#
_cell.length_a   1.000
_cell.length_b   1.000
_cell.length_c   1.000
_cell.angle_alpha   90.00
_cell.angle_beta   90.00
_cell.angle_gamma   90.00
#
_symmetry.space_group_name_H-M   'P 1'
#
loop_
_entity.id
_entity.type
_entity.pdbx_description
1 polymer ?
#
loop_
_entity_poly.entity_id
_entity_poly.type
_entity_poly.pdbx_seq_one_letter_code
_entity_poly.pdbx_strand_id
1 'polypeptide(L)'
;MDSFFVETLGFSDAIFSFLILPLLIFLARICDVSINTVRIIYMLGGRRLTSTMLGFFEAFIWLMAIRQIFAHLDNWLCYIAYPAGFASGIFVGMIIEEKIAYGKVVVRIITRKDTSEFFDYLNTQKIRYTKLEAFGPDGEESVTFSVLDRERLDDLLLHLKKTLPTAFYTVEGVKAARESGTLPEPAGRLPFISRMKGVIRN
;
A
#
# COMPACT_ATOMS: atom_id res chain seq x y z
N MET A 1 -30.87 16.04 13.75
CA MET A 1 -30.04 14.89 14.19
C MET A 1 -29.68 15.04 15.66
N ASP A 2 -29.53 16.28 16.12
CA ASP A 2 -29.30 16.66 17.52
C ASP A 2 -30.40 16.13 18.45
N SER A 3 -31.66 16.21 18.01
CA SER A 3 -32.81 15.66 18.74
C SER A 3 -32.80 14.12 18.87
N PHE A 4 -32.24 13.38 17.92
CA PHE A 4 -32.25 11.90 17.97
C PHE A 4 -31.21 11.34 18.96
N PHE A 5 -30.06 12.00 19.09
CA PHE A 5 -28.99 11.57 20.00
C PHE A 5 -29.21 12.03 21.45
N VAL A 6 -29.80 13.21 21.66
CA VAL A 6 -30.12 13.71 23.01
C VAL A 6 -31.21 12.85 23.68
N GLU A 7 -32.24 12.43 22.93
CA GLU A 7 -33.35 11.63 23.46
C GLU A 7 -32.98 10.16 23.71
N THR A 8 -32.07 9.59 22.92
CA THR A 8 -31.71 8.16 22.99
C THR A 8 -30.55 7.87 23.96
N LEU A 9 -29.64 8.82 24.19
CA LEU A 9 -28.42 8.61 24.99
C LEU A 9 -28.29 9.48 26.24
N GLY A 10 -29.15 10.50 26.43
CA GLY A 10 -29.20 11.28 27.67
C GLY A 10 -27.98 12.18 27.94
N PHE A 11 -27.17 12.49 26.93
CA PHE A 11 -26.04 13.42 27.08
C PHE A 11 -26.50 14.88 27.04
N SER A 12 -25.88 15.72 27.89
CA SER A 12 -26.06 17.18 27.87
C SER A 12 -25.63 17.75 26.51
N ASP A 13 -26.38 18.72 26.01
CA ASP A 13 -26.18 19.40 24.71
C ASP A 13 -24.75 19.99 24.57
N ALA A 14 -24.16 20.38 25.70
CA ALA A 14 -22.77 20.83 25.79
C ALA A 14 -21.76 19.69 25.59
N ILE A 15 -22.00 18.51 26.16
CA ILE A 15 -21.08 17.36 26.01
C ILE A 15 -21.08 16.87 24.56
N PHE A 16 -22.26 16.81 23.95
CA PHE A 16 -22.37 16.40 22.55
C PHE A 16 -21.64 17.38 21.62
N SER A 17 -21.90 18.68 21.77
CA SER A 17 -21.31 19.71 20.93
C SER A 17 -19.80 19.86 21.13
N PHE A 18 -19.30 19.82 22.37
CA PHE A 18 -17.90 20.09 22.69
C PHE A 18 -16.99 18.86 22.68
N LEU A 19 -17.51 17.63 22.80
CA LEU A 19 -16.68 16.43 22.89
C LEU A 19 -17.02 15.38 21.82
N ILE A 20 -18.30 15.02 21.68
CA ILE A 20 -18.70 13.92 20.79
C ILE A 20 -18.56 14.33 19.32
N LEU A 21 -19.03 15.53 18.97
CA LEU A 21 -18.99 16.02 17.59
C LEU A 21 -17.56 16.22 17.07
N PRO A 22 -16.63 16.91 17.78
CA PRO A 22 -15.24 17.03 17.33
C PRO A 22 -14.54 15.68 17.23
N LEU A 23 -14.79 14.75 18.16
CA LEU A 23 -14.22 13.41 18.10
C LEU A 23 -14.70 12.61 16.88
N LEU A 24 -15.99 12.71 16.55
CA LEU A 24 -16.55 12.05 15.37
C LEU A 24 -15.93 12.63 14.09
N ILE A 25 -15.78 13.95 14.00
CA ILE A 25 -15.09 14.61 12.88
C ILE A 25 -13.64 14.12 12.77
N PHE A 26 -12.93 14.03 13.89
CA PHE A 26 -11.56 13.54 13.95
C PHE A 26 -11.45 12.10 13.40
N LEU A 27 -12.29 11.19 13.88
CA LEU A 27 -12.29 9.79 13.41
C LEU A 27 -12.72 9.66 11.95
N ALA A 28 -13.74 10.41 11.52
CA ALA A 28 -14.18 10.43 10.13
C ALA A 28 -13.05 10.91 9.19
N ARG A 29 -12.27 11.92 9.59
CA ARG A 29 -11.09 12.37 8.84
C ARG A 29 -9.98 11.34 8.78
N ILE A 30 -9.73 10.59 9.85
CA ILE A 30 -8.76 9.49 9.82
C ILE A 30 -9.16 8.44 8.78
N CYS A 31 -10.43 8.02 8.80
CA CYS A 31 -10.94 7.04 7.83
C CYS A 31 -10.85 7.56 6.39
N ASP A 32 -11.25 8.80 6.14
CA ASP A 32 -11.19 9.42 4.80
C ASP A 32 -9.76 9.44 4.23
N VAL A 33 -8.79 9.95 5.01
CA VAL A 33 -7.39 10.00 4.58
C VAL A 33 -6.80 8.60 4.39
N SER A 34 -7.18 7.65 5.24
CA SER A 34 -6.74 6.25 5.12
C SER A 34 -7.23 5.62 3.81
N ILE A 35 -8.49 5.84 3.43
CA ILE A 35 -9.07 5.37 2.16
C ILE A 35 -8.32 6.00 0.97
N ASN A 36 -8.03 7.29 1.05
CA ASN A 36 -7.24 7.99 0.02
C ASN A 36 -5.84 7.34 -0.15
N THR A 37 -5.15 7.00 0.94
CA THR A 37 -3.86 6.30 0.85
C THR A 37 -4.00 4.94 0.16
N VAL A 38 -5.02 4.15 0.52
CA VAL A 38 -5.29 2.85 -0.13
C VAL A 38 -5.57 3.02 -1.63
N ARG A 39 -6.33 4.05 -2.02
CA ARG A 39 -6.58 4.40 -3.42
C ARG A 39 -5.30 4.68 -4.19
N ILE A 40 -4.38 5.46 -3.61
CA ILE A 40 -3.08 5.78 -4.20
C ILE A 40 -2.25 4.50 -4.39
N ILE A 41 -2.21 3.61 -3.38
CA ILE A 41 -1.51 2.33 -3.48
C ILE A 41 -2.05 1.50 -4.64
N TYR A 42 -3.37 1.37 -4.77
CA TYR A 42 -3.97 0.64 -5.89
C TYR A 42 -3.76 1.31 -7.25
N MET A 43 -3.66 2.65 -7.29
CA MET A 43 -3.31 3.40 -8.50
C MET A 43 -1.89 3.06 -8.95
N LEU A 44 -0.93 3.08 -8.02
CA LEU A 44 0.48 2.76 -8.27
C LEU A 44 0.67 1.27 -8.61
N GLY A 45 -0.12 0.38 -7.98
CA GLY A 45 -0.13 -1.06 -8.25
C GLY A 45 -0.86 -1.46 -9.54
N GLY A 46 -1.33 -0.51 -10.35
CA GLY A 46 -1.94 -0.78 -11.66
C GLY A 46 -3.38 -1.31 -11.62
N ARG A 47 -4.03 -1.40 -10.46
CA ARG A 47 -5.43 -1.85 -10.29
C ARG A 47 -6.40 -0.70 -10.54
N ARG A 48 -6.51 -0.29 -11.81
CA ARG A 48 -7.25 0.91 -12.25
C ARG A 48 -8.71 0.91 -11.79
N LEU A 49 -9.44 -0.20 -11.94
CA LEU A 49 -10.87 -0.27 -11.59
C LEU A 49 -11.12 -0.08 -10.09
N THR A 50 -10.32 -0.75 -9.24
CA THR A 50 -10.44 -0.64 -7.78
C THR A 50 -10.11 0.77 -7.30
N SER A 51 -9.05 1.38 -7.85
CA SER A 51 -8.66 2.75 -7.51
C SER A 51 -9.74 3.78 -7.92
N THR A 52 -10.34 3.64 -9.10
CA THR A 52 -11.42 4.54 -9.55
C THR A 52 -12.69 4.40 -8.71
N MET A 53 -13.09 3.17 -8.35
CA MET A 53 -14.25 2.95 -7.48
C MET A 53 -14.04 3.53 -6.08
N LEU A 54 -12.86 3.32 -5.48
CA LEU A 54 -12.52 3.91 -4.19
C LEU A 54 -12.55 5.43 -4.23
N GLY A 55 -12.06 6.06 -5.30
CA GLY A 55 -12.12 7.51 -5.47
C GLY A 55 -13.54 8.06 -5.54
N PHE A 56 -14.48 7.34 -6.16
CA PHE A 56 -15.90 7.73 -6.16
C PHE A 56 -16.51 7.70 -4.75
N PHE A 57 -16.29 6.60 -4.01
CA PHE A 57 -16.82 6.48 -2.65
C PHE A 57 -16.18 7.48 -1.68
N GLU A 58 -14.87 7.71 -1.79
CA GLU A 58 -14.16 8.74 -1.02
C GLU A 58 -14.76 10.13 -1.25
N ALA A 59 -14.95 10.53 -2.52
CA ALA A 59 -15.55 11.84 -2.84
C ALA A 59 -16.98 11.97 -2.29
N PHE A 60 -17.75 10.89 -2.29
CA PHE A 60 -19.10 10.86 -1.71
C PHE A 60 -19.08 11.00 -0.18
N ILE A 61 -18.19 10.26 0.50
CA ILE A 61 -17.99 10.36 1.96
C ILE A 61 -17.56 11.78 2.33
N TRP A 62 -16.60 12.33 1.60
CA TRP A 62 -16.11 13.69 1.82
C TRP A 62 -17.22 14.74 1.66
N LEU A 63 -18.04 14.62 0.61
CA LEU A 63 -19.17 15.53 0.37
C LEU A 63 -20.22 15.46 1.50
N MET A 64 -20.51 14.27 2.02
CA MET A 64 -21.42 14.11 3.15
C MET A 64 -20.83 14.69 4.44
N ALA A 65 -19.53 14.49 4.68
CA ALA A 65 -18.84 14.99 5.86
C ALA A 65 -18.70 16.52 5.86
N ILE A 66 -18.33 17.13 4.73
CA ILE A 66 -18.12 18.57 4.63
C ILE A 66 -19.43 19.35 4.85
N ARG A 67 -20.55 18.82 4.35
CA ARG A 67 -21.89 19.35 4.62
C ARG A 67 -22.18 19.43 6.12
N GLN A 68 -21.81 18.39 6.87
CA GLN A 68 -22.05 18.34 8.32
C GLN A 68 -21.18 19.34 9.08
N ILE A 69 -19.92 19.49 8.67
CA ILE A 69 -18.96 20.42 9.30
C ILE A 69 -19.43 21.87 9.13
N PHE A 70 -19.83 22.27 7.91
CA PHE A 70 -20.34 23.62 7.67
C PHE A 70 -21.67 23.92 8.37
N ALA A 71 -22.43 22.89 8.77
CA ALA A 71 -23.66 23.08 9.55
C ALA A 71 -23.41 23.34 11.04
N HIS A 72 -22.20 23.08 11.57
CA HIS A 72 -21.87 23.17 13.00
C HIS A 72 -20.60 24.01 13.24
N LEU A 73 -20.53 25.18 12.60
CA LEU A 73 -19.37 26.09 12.60
C LEU A 73 -19.15 26.83 13.93
N ASP A 74 -20.07 26.74 14.89
CA ASP A 74 -20.01 27.56 16.11
C ASP A 74 -18.99 27.05 17.15
N ASN A 75 -18.39 25.87 16.94
CA ASN A 75 -17.44 25.28 17.88
C ASN A 75 -15.99 25.29 17.37
N TRP A 76 -15.14 26.09 18.01
CA TRP A 76 -13.70 26.18 17.72
C TRP A 76 -12.95 24.83 17.88
N LEU A 77 -13.43 23.90 18.71
CA LEU A 77 -12.82 22.57 18.84
C LEU A 77 -12.95 21.76 17.53
N CYS A 78 -14.03 21.93 16.78
CA CYS A 78 -14.20 21.27 15.47
C CYS A 78 -13.12 21.74 14.47
N TYR A 79 -12.72 23.01 14.53
CA TYR A 79 -11.67 23.56 13.68
C TYR A 79 -10.28 23.02 13.99
N ILE A 80 -10.03 22.56 15.22
CA ILE A 80 -8.77 21.90 15.60
C ILE A 80 -8.84 20.40 15.35
N ALA A 81 -9.97 19.77 15.65
CA ALA A 81 -10.18 18.34 15.45
C ALA A 81 -10.05 17.93 13.98
N TYR A 82 -10.47 18.79 13.05
CA TYR A 82 -10.35 18.53 11.61
C TYR A 82 -8.89 18.37 11.12
N PRO A 83 -7.98 19.37 11.28
CA PRO A 83 -6.59 19.22 10.89
C PRO A 83 -5.84 18.18 11.73
N ALA A 84 -6.19 18.02 13.01
CA ALA A 84 -5.64 16.94 13.84
C ALA A 84 -5.99 15.56 13.26
N GLY A 85 -7.26 15.34 12.90
CA GLY A 85 -7.72 14.09 12.30
C GLY A 85 -7.10 13.84 10.93
N PHE A 86 -6.86 14.89 10.15
CA PHE A 86 -6.14 14.80 8.90
C PHE A 86 -4.69 14.33 9.11
N ALA A 87 -3.95 14.97 10.02
CA ALA A 87 -2.57 14.61 10.33
C ALA A 87 -2.45 13.18 10.88
N SER A 88 -3.31 12.79 11.81
CA SER A 88 -3.38 11.42 12.32
C SER A 88 -3.77 10.41 11.22
N GLY A 89 -4.66 10.80 10.31
CA GLY A 89 -5.04 10.00 9.15
C GLY A 89 -3.87 9.71 8.22
N ILE A 90 -2.97 10.68 8.01
CA ILE A 90 -1.74 10.47 7.23
C ILE A 90 -0.87 9.39 7.91
N PHE A 91 -0.70 9.48 9.23
CA PHE A 91 0.09 8.51 9.99
C PHE A 91 -0.51 7.09 9.91
N VAL A 92 -1.82 6.96 10.10
CA VAL A 92 -2.53 5.67 9.91
C VAL A 92 -2.40 5.18 8.47
N GLY A 93 -2.51 6.09 7.49
CA GLY A 93 -2.30 5.80 6.08
C GLY A 93 -0.91 5.23 5.80
N MET A 94 0.15 5.78 6.39
CA MET A 94 1.51 5.24 6.26
C MET A 94 1.62 3.81 6.83
N ILE A 95 0.99 3.54 7.98
CA ILE A 95 0.97 2.18 8.56
C ILE A 95 0.21 1.21 7.64
N ILE A 96 -0.89 1.67 7.05
CA ILE A 96 -1.66 0.86 6.07
C ILE A 96 -0.82 0.61 4.83
N GLU A 97 -0.08 1.61 4.34
CA GLU A 97 0.81 1.47 3.19
C GLU A 97 1.91 0.44 3.44
N GLU A 98 2.55 0.49 4.61
CA GLU A 98 3.54 -0.48 5.04
C GLU A 98 2.97 -1.90 5.12
N LYS A 99 1.73 -2.07 5.61
CA LYS A 99 1.06 -3.37 5.69
C LYS A 99 0.56 -3.89 4.36
N ILE A 100 0.09 -3.01 3.48
CA ILE A 100 -0.44 -3.40 2.16
C ILE A 100 0.69 -3.65 1.18
N ALA A 101 1.87 -3.00 1.37
CA ALA A 101 3.12 -3.08 0.63
C ALA A 101 3.12 -4.12 -0.51
N TYR A 102 2.34 -3.82 -1.55
CA TYR A 102 2.02 -4.74 -2.63
C TYR A 102 3.00 -4.48 -3.76
N GLY A 103 3.59 -5.54 -4.30
CA GLY A 103 4.44 -5.44 -5.48
C GLY A 103 5.75 -6.21 -5.34
N LYS A 104 6.53 -6.15 -6.42
CA LYS A 104 7.83 -6.81 -6.50
C LYS A 104 8.93 -5.83 -6.15
N VAL A 105 9.93 -6.31 -5.44
CA VAL A 105 11.17 -5.59 -5.16
C VAL A 105 12.33 -6.31 -5.86
N VAL A 106 13.29 -5.52 -6.34
CA VAL A 106 14.61 -6.03 -6.74
C VAL A 106 15.50 -5.88 -5.53
N VAL A 107 16.05 -7.00 -5.07
CA VAL A 107 17.10 -7.02 -4.06
C VAL A 107 18.41 -7.26 -4.76
N ARG A 108 19.34 -6.32 -4.60
CA ARG A 108 20.73 -6.46 -5.02
C ARG A 108 21.55 -6.82 -3.80
N ILE A 109 22.27 -7.92 -3.85
CA ILE A 109 23.09 -8.43 -2.75
C ILE A 109 24.54 -8.47 -3.23
N ILE A 110 25.45 -7.89 -2.47
CA ILE A 110 26.88 -7.81 -2.75
C ILE A 110 27.63 -8.52 -1.62
N THR A 111 28.42 -9.53 -1.97
CA THR A 111 29.13 -10.35 -0.99
C THR A 111 30.44 -10.88 -1.55
N ARG A 112 31.42 -11.05 -0.64
CA ARG A 112 32.75 -11.63 -0.90
C ARG A 112 32.89 -13.08 -0.43
N LYS A 113 31.96 -13.55 0.40
CA LYS A 113 32.02 -14.88 1.04
C LYS A 113 31.46 -15.95 0.12
N ASP A 114 31.78 -17.21 0.41
CA ASP A 114 31.08 -18.36 -0.17
C ASP A 114 29.56 -18.19 -0.04
N THR A 115 28.89 -18.31 -1.17
CA THR A 115 27.47 -18.00 -1.37
C THR A 115 26.63 -19.26 -1.57
N SER A 116 27.26 -20.45 -1.55
CA SER A 116 26.61 -21.74 -1.79
C SER A 116 25.37 -21.95 -0.91
N GLU A 117 25.51 -21.84 0.41
CA GLU A 117 24.40 -22.01 1.37
C GLU A 117 23.22 -21.06 1.10
N PHE A 118 23.52 -19.79 0.76
CA PHE A 118 22.50 -18.80 0.46
C PHE A 118 21.77 -19.09 -0.86
N PHE A 119 22.49 -19.54 -1.89
CA PHE A 119 21.87 -19.92 -3.16
C PHE A 119 21.03 -21.20 -3.06
N ASP A 120 21.42 -22.16 -2.24
CA ASP A 120 20.62 -23.36 -1.96
C ASP A 120 19.29 -22.99 -1.28
N TYR A 121 19.31 -22.03 -0.37
CA TYR A 121 18.09 -21.47 0.21
C TYR A 121 17.21 -20.81 -0.86
N LEU A 122 17.77 -19.95 -1.71
CA LEU A 122 17.03 -19.29 -2.79
C LEU A 122 16.36 -20.30 -3.74
N ASN A 123 17.08 -21.37 -4.10
CA ASN A 123 16.55 -22.44 -4.94
C ASN A 123 15.41 -23.21 -4.25
N THR A 124 15.59 -23.57 -2.98
CA THR A 124 14.57 -24.27 -2.17
C THR A 124 13.29 -23.43 -2.06
N GLN A 125 13.44 -22.12 -1.91
CA GLN A 125 12.34 -21.16 -1.83
C GLN A 125 11.77 -20.76 -3.20
N LYS A 126 12.27 -21.34 -4.31
CA LYS A 126 11.88 -21.01 -5.69
C LYS A 126 11.98 -19.50 -5.99
N ILE A 127 12.99 -18.83 -5.43
CA ILE A 127 13.27 -17.42 -5.68
C ILE A 127 14.22 -17.34 -6.87
N ARG A 128 13.82 -16.63 -7.94
CA ARG A 128 14.71 -16.41 -9.09
C ARG A 128 15.82 -15.44 -8.71
N TYR A 129 17.04 -15.78 -9.06
CA TYR A 129 18.19 -14.91 -8.92
C TYR A 129 19.10 -14.96 -10.14
N THR A 130 19.86 -13.89 -10.35
CA THR A 130 20.93 -13.81 -11.34
C THR A 130 22.19 -13.37 -10.63
N LYS A 131 23.27 -14.14 -10.79
CA LYS A 131 24.59 -13.86 -10.21
C LYS A 131 25.47 -13.21 -11.29
N LEU A 132 26.16 -12.13 -10.91
CA LEU A 132 27.21 -11.48 -11.68
C LEU A 132 28.51 -11.52 -10.87
N GLU A 133 29.62 -11.69 -11.58
CA GLU A 133 30.97 -11.47 -11.05
C GLU A 133 31.28 -9.98 -11.10
N ALA A 134 31.87 -9.46 -10.03
CA ALA A 134 32.20 -8.05 -9.89
C ALA A 134 33.55 -7.86 -9.17
N PHE A 135 34.09 -6.65 -9.24
CA PHE A 135 35.32 -6.29 -8.57
C PHE A 135 35.09 -5.03 -7.74
N GLY A 136 35.38 -5.13 -6.45
CA GLY A 136 35.40 -4.01 -5.52
C GLY A 136 36.82 -3.54 -5.22
N PRO A 137 36.98 -2.48 -4.40
CA PRO A 137 38.28 -1.98 -3.96
C PRO A 137 39.14 -3.06 -3.27
N ASP A 138 38.48 -4.02 -2.62
CA ASP A 138 39.10 -5.07 -1.82
C ASP A 138 39.24 -6.42 -2.56
N GLY A 139 38.95 -6.46 -3.88
CA GLY A 139 39.10 -7.66 -4.72
C GLY A 139 37.80 -8.17 -5.35
N GLU A 140 37.73 -9.47 -5.61
CA GLU A 140 36.58 -10.13 -6.25
C GLU A 140 35.35 -10.13 -5.34
N GLU A 141 34.22 -9.70 -5.89
CA GLU A 141 32.92 -9.70 -5.25
C GLU A 141 31.88 -10.37 -6.16
N SER A 142 30.77 -10.82 -5.58
CA SER A 142 29.62 -11.25 -6.36
C SER A 142 28.43 -10.34 -6.11
N VAL A 143 27.78 -9.94 -7.20
CA VAL A 143 26.52 -9.19 -7.17
C VAL A 143 25.39 -10.12 -7.60
N THR A 144 24.42 -10.29 -6.72
CA THR A 144 23.22 -11.10 -6.98
C THR A 144 22.00 -10.20 -7.08
N PHE A 145 21.25 -10.37 -8.16
CA PHE A 145 19.95 -9.73 -8.35
C PHE A 145 18.86 -10.76 -8.10
N SER A 146 17.89 -10.41 -7.27
CA SER A 146 16.70 -11.24 -7.04
C SER A 146 15.45 -10.38 -7.14
N VAL A 147 14.41 -10.90 -7.79
CA VAL A 147 13.10 -10.26 -7.85
C VAL A 147 12.13 -11.10 -7.05
N LEU A 148 11.57 -10.52 -6.00
CA LEU A 148 10.63 -11.20 -5.12
C LEU A 148 9.50 -10.26 -4.70
N ASP A 149 8.41 -10.84 -4.23
CA ASP A 149 7.33 -10.08 -3.62
C ASP A 149 7.80 -9.45 -2.32
N ARG A 150 7.37 -8.22 -2.05
CA ARG A 150 7.80 -7.46 -0.87
C ARG A 150 7.47 -8.15 0.44
N GLU A 151 6.40 -8.94 0.49
CA GLU A 151 6.03 -9.78 1.65
C GLU A 151 7.11 -10.81 2.01
N ARG A 152 7.89 -11.28 1.03
CA ARG A 152 8.96 -12.28 1.21
C ARG A 152 10.33 -11.64 1.51
N LEU A 153 10.41 -10.31 1.50
CA LEU A 153 11.65 -9.58 1.70
C LEU A 153 12.20 -9.80 3.10
N ASP A 154 11.35 -9.73 4.13
CA ASP A 154 11.79 -9.84 5.52
C ASP A 154 12.39 -11.22 5.82
N ASP A 155 11.76 -12.29 5.31
CA ASP A 155 12.28 -13.66 5.42
C ASP A 155 13.63 -13.81 4.72
N LEU A 156 13.78 -13.20 3.53
CA LEU A 156 15.04 -13.20 2.81
C LEU A 156 16.15 -12.46 3.58
N LEU A 157 15.84 -11.27 4.11
CA LEU A 157 16.82 -10.45 4.85
C LEU A 157 17.22 -11.09 6.18
N LEU A 158 16.28 -11.73 6.88
CA LEU A 158 16.56 -12.51 8.08
C LEU A 158 17.50 -13.68 7.79
N HIS A 159 17.29 -14.38 6.68
CA HIS A 159 18.16 -15.48 6.27
C HIS A 159 19.53 -14.97 5.82
N LEU A 160 19.57 -13.90 5.01
CA LEU A 160 20.79 -13.24 4.55
C LEU A 160 21.68 -12.81 5.72
N LYS A 161 21.10 -12.18 6.75
CA LYS A 161 21.86 -11.73 7.92
C LYS A 161 22.49 -12.89 8.70
N LYS A 162 21.87 -14.07 8.68
CA LYS A 162 22.38 -15.28 9.35
C LYS A 162 23.50 -15.94 8.55
N THR A 163 23.35 -16.08 7.24
CA THR A 163 24.32 -16.80 6.38
C THR A 163 25.49 -15.91 5.95
N LEU A 164 25.19 -14.64 5.63
CA LEU A 164 26.12 -13.67 5.07
C LEU A 164 26.11 -12.34 5.88
N PRO A 165 26.65 -12.33 7.11
CA PRO A 165 26.64 -11.13 7.96
C PRO A 165 27.47 -9.96 7.40
N THR A 166 28.39 -10.22 6.46
CA THR A 166 29.23 -9.22 5.81
C THR A 166 28.67 -8.74 4.46
N ALA A 167 27.51 -9.26 4.03
CA ALA A 167 26.90 -8.85 2.77
C ALA A 167 26.25 -7.47 2.88
N PHE A 168 26.44 -6.66 1.85
CA PHE A 168 25.72 -5.41 1.66
C PHE A 168 24.56 -5.63 0.69
N TYR A 169 23.42 -4.97 0.89
CA TYR A 169 22.27 -5.12 0.00
C TYR A 169 21.53 -3.80 -0.22
N THR A 170 20.88 -3.67 -1.38
CA THR A 170 19.96 -2.58 -1.70
C THR A 170 18.62 -3.14 -2.14
N VAL A 171 17.53 -2.49 -1.73
CA VAL A 171 16.16 -2.86 -2.11
C VAL A 171 15.58 -1.75 -2.97
N GLU A 172 15.16 -2.10 -4.18
CA GLU A 172 14.57 -1.18 -5.14
C GLU A 172 13.13 -1.61 -5.48
N GLY A 173 12.18 -0.68 -5.46
CA GLY A 173 10.79 -0.97 -5.82
C GLY A 173 10.62 -1.14 -7.33
N VAL A 174 9.90 -2.17 -7.77
CA VAL A 174 9.68 -2.45 -9.19
C VAL A 174 8.28 -2.03 -9.61
N LYS A 175 8.18 -1.15 -10.62
CA LYS A 175 6.88 -0.73 -11.19
C LYS A 175 6.18 -1.83 -12.00
N ALA A 176 6.96 -2.66 -12.69
CA ALA A 176 6.46 -3.82 -13.41
C ALA A 176 7.59 -4.85 -13.57
N ALA A 177 7.37 -6.09 -13.15
CA ALA A 177 8.22 -7.21 -13.50
C ALA A 177 7.37 -8.21 -14.29
N ARG A 178 7.80 -8.52 -15.52
CA ARG A 178 7.18 -9.56 -16.34
C ARG A 178 8.14 -10.72 -16.43
N GLU A 179 7.68 -11.91 -16.08
CA GLU A 179 8.44 -13.14 -16.26
C GLU A 179 8.33 -13.56 -17.72
N SER A 180 9.13 -12.92 -18.58
CA SER A 180 9.27 -13.35 -19.97
C SER A 180 10.21 -14.56 -20.00
N GLY A 181 9.66 -15.74 -19.70
CA GLY A 181 10.34 -17.02 -19.88
C GLY A 181 10.39 -17.88 -18.62
N THR A 182 9.29 -18.59 -18.33
CA THR A 182 9.22 -20.06 -18.17
C THR A 182 7.78 -20.43 -17.76
N LEU A 183 7.15 -21.27 -18.59
CA LEU A 183 5.74 -21.74 -18.60
C LEU A 183 4.67 -20.71 -18.99
N PRO A 184 3.78 -21.02 -19.96
CA PRO A 184 2.65 -20.17 -20.30
C PRO A 184 1.63 -20.20 -19.17
N GLU A 185 1.47 -19.10 -18.44
CA GLU A 185 0.20 -18.86 -17.77
C GLU A 185 -0.87 -18.72 -18.85
N PRO A 186 -2.00 -19.45 -18.78
CA PRO A 186 -3.10 -19.21 -19.69
C PRO A 186 -3.57 -17.79 -19.43
N ALA A 187 -3.28 -16.90 -20.39
CA ALA A 187 -3.70 -15.52 -20.36
C ALA A 187 -5.18 -15.48 -19.95
N GLY A 188 -5.44 -14.88 -18.79
CA GLY A 188 -6.79 -14.52 -18.34
C GLY A 188 -7.39 -13.57 -19.37
N ARG A 189 -8.00 -14.15 -20.42
CA ARG A 189 -8.79 -13.45 -21.41
C ARG A 189 -9.93 -12.79 -20.66
N LEU A 190 -9.87 -11.47 -20.51
CA LEU A 190 -11.04 -10.65 -20.23
C LEU A 190 -12.02 -10.85 -21.41
N PRO A 191 -13.15 -11.55 -21.24
CA PRO A 191 -14.09 -11.79 -22.30
C PRO A 191 -15.14 -10.69 -22.24
N PHE A 192 -14.85 -9.49 -22.77
CA PHE A 192 -15.92 -8.48 -22.83
C PHE A 192 -15.90 -7.53 -24.03
N ILE A 193 -14.79 -7.35 -24.76
CA ILE A 193 -14.73 -6.29 -25.79
C ILE A 193 -14.69 -6.82 -27.24
N SER A 194 -14.56 -8.13 -27.49
CA SER A 194 -14.47 -8.62 -28.88
C SER A 194 -15.81 -8.92 -29.58
N ARG A 195 -16.97 -8.76 -28.91
CA ARG A 195 -18.27 -9.15 -29.48
C ARG A 195 -19.07 -8.03 -30.16
N MET A 196 -18.56 -6.79 -30.18
CA MET A 196 -19.26 -5.65 -30.80
C MET A 196 -18.76 -5.22 -32.20
N LYS A 197 -17.73 -5.87 -32.76
CA LYS A 197 -17.25 -5.55 -34.13
C LYS A 197 -17.81 -6.44 -35.25
N GLY A 198 -18.75 -7.35 -34.94
CA GLY A 198 -19.33 -8.28 -35.92
C GLY A 198 -20.72 -7.90 -36.47
N VAL A 199 -21.34 -6.79 -36.04
CA VAL A 199 -22.75 -6.48 -36.37
C VAL A 199 -22.92 -5.24 -37.28
N ILE A 200 -21.83 -4.60 -37.73
CA ILE A 200 -21.89 -3.45 -38.67
C ILE A 200 -21.31 -3.82 -40.05
N ARG A 201 -21.46 -5.08 -40.45
CA ARG A 201 -21.17 -5.48 -41.83
C ARG A 201 -22.06 -6.64 -42.24
N ASN A 202 -23.31 -6.30 -42.55
CA ASN A 202 -24.12 -6.87 -43.60
C ASN A 202 -25.13 -5.82 -44.03
#